data_AF-A0A0N8K2D8-F1
#
_entry.id   AF-A0A0N8K2D8-F1
#
_cell.length_a   1.000
_cell.length_b   1.000
_cell.length_c   1.000
_cell.angle_alpha   90.00
_cell.angle_beta   90.00
_cell.angle_gamma   90.00
#
_symmetry.space_group_name_H-M   'P 1'
#
loop_
_entity.id
_entity.type
_entity.pdbx_description
1 polymer ?
#
loop_
_entity_poly.entity_id
_entity_poly.type
_entity_poly.pdbx_seq_one_letter_code
_entity_poly.pdbx_strand_id
1 'polypeptide(L)'
;MSTLLRPMFHRISSVRLLGTAAPRTVNGSRLPMAPSKDDSIPPEKLTFDDPSAFHVKTFRELLRALGVFQLCSFPVLVNNCGKLMSVARSLLGKTGFSMILRPSIYAQFVAGESEAEIAVAMEKMNSLGLRTMLAVPIEEDLGESTGERRYDDNLEAMLECSFHFPGLTQSENTHFLHGLRRLNKIGETSFLKVRVLVDAEYTYMNPALSLVTMAMMKKFNQKGAWIWNTYQCYLKESRSLLLDAIGQSVSQSFCLGVKLVRGAYMDKERMLAAKEGRPDPIQPSWKDTNKRMAELGIDKNCGSVCFGQLLGMCDHVSLTLAQHGFSVYKSVPYGSVDDTVPYLVRRAQENRTVLQGIRKERDLLRQEMKRRLKERLMGYRKKC
;
A
#
# COMPACT_ATOMS: atom_id res chain seq x y z
N MET A 1 -54.28 -5.32 24.30
CA MET A 1 -54.50 -4.16 23.42
C MET A 1 -53.13 -3.58 23.12
N SER A 2 -52.43 -4.11 22.10
CA SER A 2 -52.30 -3.49 20.76
C SER A 2 -51.89 -2.00 20.87
N THR A 3 -50.73 -1.58 20.38
CA THR A 3 -50.44 -1.59 18.94
C THR A 3 -48.93 -1.58 18.67
N LEU A 4 -48.54 -2.44 17.73
CA LEU A 4 -47.23 -2.54 17.07
C LEU A 4 -46.91 -1.28 16.27
N LEU A 5 -45.68 -0.77 16.37
CA LEU A 5 -45.07 0.04 15.31
C LEU A 5 -43.79 -0.67 14.84
N ARG A 6 -43.95 -1.44 13.76
CA ARG A 6 -42.85 -1.98 12.94
C ARG A 6 -42.29 -0.89 12.01
N PRO A 7 -41.07 -1.07 11.48
CA PRO A 7 -40.27 -0.04 10.84
C PRO A 7 -40.62 0.17 9.37
N MET A 8 -40.47 1.42 8.90
CA MET A 8 -40.58 1.77 7.50
C MET A 8 -39.23 1.49 6.80
N PHE A 9 -39.03 0.24 6.38
CA PHE A 9 -37.96 -0.13 5.45
C PHE A 9 -38.32 0.38 4.06
N HIS A 10 -37.60 1.40 3.57
CA HIS A 10 -37.59 1.67 2.13
C HIS A 10 -36.86 0.53 1.42
N ARG A 11 -37.67 -0.20 0.65
CA ARG A 11 -37.34 -1.32 -0.23
C ARG A 11 -36.40 -0.84 -1.34
N ILE A 12 -35.10 -0.84 -1.08
CA ILE A 12 -34.10 -0.79 -2.15
C ILE A 12 -33.99 -2.20 -2.70
N SER A 13 -34.55 -2.35 -3.89
CA SER A 13 -34.52 -3.53 -4.74
C SER A 13 -33.09 -4.07 -4.81
N SER A 14 -32.98 -5.35 -4.47
CA SER A 14 -31.85 -6.23 -4.74
C SER A 14 -31.40 -6.14 -6.19
N VAL A 15 -30.40 -5.31 -6.48
CA VAL A 15 -29.54 -5.53 -7.63
C VAL A 15 -28.55 -6.62 -7.20
N ARG A 16 -28.77 -7.83 -7.70
CA ARG A 16 -27.74 -8.87 -7.73
C ARG A 16 -26.48 -8.24 -8.31
N LEU A 17 -25.49 -7.92 -7.47
CA LEU A 17 -24.12 -7.88 -7.97
C LEU A 17 -23.87 -9.28 -8.55
N LEU A 18 -23.61 -9.34 -9.86
CA LEU A 18 -22.92 -10.48 -10.43
C LEU A 18 -21.58 -10.55 -9.70
N GLY A 19 -21.55 -11.33 -8.61
CA GLY A 19 -20.34 -11.74 -7.99
C GLY A 19 -19.52 -12.43 -9.06
N THR A 20 -18.41 -11.82 -9.45
CA THR A 20 -17.31 -12.55 -10.07
C THR A 20 -16.97 -13.65 -9.09
N ALA A 21 -17.39 -14.88 -9.41
CA ALA A 21 -17.11 -16.05 -8.60
C ALA A 21 -15.62 -16.05 -8.25
N ALA A 22 -15.30 -16.11 -6.95
CA ALA A 22 -13.96 -16.40 -6.51
C ALA A 22 -13.48 -17.65 -7.24
N PRO A 23 -12.28 -17.68 -7.83
CA PRO A 23 -11.78 -18.88 -8.46
C PRO A 23 -11.78 -19.99 -7.43
N ARG A 24 -12.49 -21.08 -7.74
CA ARG A 24 -12.44 -22.32 -6.95
C ARG A 24 -10.98 -22.66 -6.72
N THR A 25 -10.67 -23.06 -5.49
CA THR A 25 -9.39 -23.66 -5.09
C THR A 25 -8.94 -24.65 -6.15
N VAL A 26 -7.90 -24.28 -6.90
CA VAL A 26 -7.18 -25.21 -7.77
C VAL A 26 -6.35 -26.08 -6.83
N ASN A 27 -6.81 -27.31 -6.62
CA ASN A 27 -5.96 -28.42 -6.16
C ASN A 27 -4.65 -28.38 -6.95
N GLY A 28 -3.53 -28.70 -6.30
CA GLY A 28 -2.16 -28.58 -6.80
C GLY A 28 -1.82 -29.31 -8.12
N SER A 29 -2.43 -28.89 -9.21
CA SER A 29 -2.00 -29.10 -10.58
C SER A 29 -1.64 -27.73 -11.15
N ARG A 30 -0.38 -27.56 -11.55
CA ARG A 30 0.10 -26.36 -12.26
C ARG A 30 -0.93 -25.98 -13.33
N LEU A 31 -1.47 -24.77 -13.26
CA LEU A 31 -2.16 -24.18 -14.42
C LEU A 31 -1.19 -24.23 -15.59
N PRO A 32 -1.59 -24.75 -16.77
CA PRO A 32 -0.71 -24.74 -17.93
C PRO A 32 -0.34 -23.28 -18.20
N MET A 33 0.96 -23.00 -18.17
CA MET A 33 1.50 -21.76 -18.72
C MET A 33 0.89 -21.59 -20.12
N ALA A 34 0.46 -20.36 -20.43
CA ALA A 34 0.17 -19.98 -21.80
C ALA A 34 1.32 -20.49 -22.70
N PRO A 35 1.02 -21.05 -23.88
CA PRO A 35 2.05 -21.67 -24.72
C PRO A 35 3.22 -20.71 -24.86
N SER A 36 4.41 -21.22 -24.54
CA SER A 36 5.65 -20.48 -24.68
C SER A 36 5.67 -19.88 -26.08
N LYS A 37 5.73 -18.53 -26.14
CA LYS A 37 6.15 -17.88 -27.37
C LYS A 37 7.57 -18.36 -27.61
N ASP A 38 7.70 -19.30 -28.54
CA ASP A 38 8.88 -19.58 -29.34
C ASP A 38 10.21 -19.50 -28.55
N ASP A 39 10.70 -20.64 -28.05
CA ASP A 39 11.98 -20.78 -27.33
C ASP A 39 13.21 -20.43 -28.21
N SER A 40 12.99 -19.94 -29.44
CA SER A 40 14.02 -19.41 -30.34
C SER A 40 14.35 -17.92 -30.13
N ILE A 41 13.56 -17.19 -29.33
CA ILE A 41 13.84 -15.79 -28.99
C ILE A 41 14.59 -15.74 -27.65
N PRO A 42 15.81 -15.18 -27.58
CA PRO A 42 16.52 -15.01 -26.31
C PRO A 42 15.58 -14.32 -25.30
N PRO A 43 15.50 -14.77 -24.04
CA PRO A 43 14.67 -14.10 -23.05
C PRO A 43 15.06 -12.63 -23.00
N GLU A 44 14.13 -11.77 -23.41
CA GLU A 44 14.36 -10.34 -23.49
C GLU A 44 14.92 -9.88 -22.15
N LYS A 45 16.12 -9.31 -22.17
CA LYS A 45 16.85 -8.99 -20.95
C LYS A 45 16.02 -7.98 -20.16
N LEU A 46 15.55 -8.37 -18.98
CA LEU A 46 14.80 -7.46 -18.10
C LEU A 46 15.67 -6.23 -17.78
N THR A 47 15.30 -5.08 -18.31
CA THR A 47 15.96 -3.80 -18.02
C THR A 47 14.96 -2.79 -17.51
N PHE A 48 15.38 -1.94 -16.57
CA PHE A 48 14.55 -0.86 -16.01
C PHE A 48 14.96 0.50 -16.57
N ASP A 49 15.68 0.51 -17.69
CA ASP A 49 16.28 1.70 -18.31
C ASP A 49 15.54 2.11 -19.60
N ASP A 50 14.44 1.44 -19.92
CA ASP A 50 13.67 1.69 -21.14
C ASP A 50 12.53 2.69 -20.89
N PRO A 51 12.52 3.86 -21.58
CA PRO A 51 11.40 4.81 -21.54
C PRO A 51 10.06 4.24 -22.02
N SER A 52 10.08 3.14 -22.80
CA SER A 52 8.87 2.51 -23.35
C SER A 52 7.87 2.08 -22.27
N ALA A 53 8.34 1.83 -21.05
CA ALA A 53 7.51 1.56 -19.87
C ALA A 53 6.43 2.65 -19.66
N PHE A 54 6.67 3.88 -20.12
CA PHE A 54 5.74 5.00 -20.00
C PHE A 54 4.80 5.22 -21.18
N HIS A 55 4.85 4.40 -22.23
CA HIS A 55 3.95 4.52 -23.39
C HIS A 55 2.47 4.49 -22.98
N VAL A 56 2.15 3.71 -21.95
CA VAL A 56 0.79 3.54 -21.40
C VAL A 56 0.26 4.78 -20.69
N LYS A 57 1.12 5.75 -20.36
CA LYS A 57 0.71 7.00 -19.69
C LYS A 57 0.29 8.05 -20.69
N THR A 58 -0.70 8.87 -20.31
CA THR A 58 -1.12 10.03 -21.10
C THR A 58 -0.10 11.18 -20.98
N PHE A 59 -0.12 12.11 -21.93
CA PHE A 59 0.77 13.28 -21.89
C PHE A 59 0.58 14.13 -20.62
N ARG A 60 -0.69 14.28 -20.16
CA ARG A 60 -1.00 15.02 -18.92
C ARG A 60 -0.41 14.33 -17.68
N GLU A 61 -0.44 13.00 -17.63
CA GLU A 61 0.17 12.24 -16.54
C GLU A 61 1.69 12.36 -16.51
N LEU A 62 2.34 12.35 -17.69
CA LEU A 62 3.79 12.58 -17.79
C LEU A 62 4.18 13.97 -17.30
N LEU A 63 3.44 15.00 -17.75
CA LEU A 63 3.69 16.37 -17.35
C LEU A 63 3.50 16.58 -15.84
N ARG A 64 2.40 16.04 -15.29
CA ARG A 64 2.11 16.10 -13.85
C ARG A 64 3.18 15.38 -13.04
N ALA A 65 3.57 14.16 -13.42
CA ALA A 65 4.62 13.40 -12.73
C ALA A 65 5.95 14.17 -12.72
N LEU A 66 6.36 14.74 -13.86
CA LEU A 66 7.56 15.57 -13.94
C LEU A 66 7.48 16.82 -13.06
N GLY A 67 6.34 17.50 -13.03
CA GLY A 67 6.11 18.65 -12.16
C GLY A 67 6.23 18.27 -10.68
N VAL A 68 5.58 17.19 -10.25
CA VAL A 68 5.64 16.69 -8.88
C VAL A 68 7.07 16.30 -8.49
N PHE A 69 7.77 15.54 -9.32
CA PHE A 69 9.16 15.16 -9.04
C PHE A 69 10.10 16.37 -8.99
N GLN A 70 9.85 17.39 -9.80
CA GLN A 70 10.61 18.63 -9.74
C GLN A 70 10.36 19.35 -8.41
N LEU A 71 9.12 19.45 -7.93
CA LEU A 71 8.79 20.03 -6.63
C LEU A 71 9.45 19.26 -5.48
N CYS A 72 9.39 17.93 -5.49
CA CYS A 72 10.03 17.08 -4.49
C CYS A 72 11.57 17.17 -4.50
N SER A 73 12.18 17.72 -5.57
CA SER A 73 13.63 17.89 -5.63
C SER A 73 14.14 19.11 -4.86
N PHE A 74 13.26 20.00 -4.41
CA PHE A 74 13.63 21.20 -3.64
C PHE A 74 13.60 20.93 -2.12
N PRO A 75 14.76 20.87 -1.43
CA PRO A 75 14.81 20.45 -0.02
C PRO A 75 14.04 21.39 0.91
N VAL A 76 14.11 22.70 0.68
CA VAL A 76 13.42 23.72 1.49
C VAL A 76 11.90 23.52 1.42
N LEU A 77 11.37 23.19 0.23
CA LEU A 77 9.95 22.96 0.03
C LEU A 77 9.49 21.69 0.75
N VAL A 78 10.22 20.58 0.57
CA VAL A 78 9.85 19.28 1.15
C VAL A 78 9.97 19.29 2.67
N ASN A 79 11.01 19.89 3.24
CA ASN A 79 11.20 19.92 4.70
C ASN A 79 10.13 20.76 5.41
N ASN A 80 9.54 21.72 4.71
CA ASN A 80 8.49 22.58 5.25
C ASN A 80 7.11 22.26 4.68
N CYS A 81 6.93 21.15 3.96
CA CYS A 81 5.70 20.91 3.19
C CYS A 81 4.45 20.85 4.09
N GLY A 82 4.52 20.23 5.27
CA GLY A 82 3.41 20.24 6.23
C GLY A 82 3.02 21.65 6.67
N LYS A 83 4.01 22.50 7.00
CA LYS A 83 3.79 23.91 7.36
C LYS A 83 3.24 24.72 6.19
N LEU A 84 3.81 24.54 4.99
CA LEU A 84 3.39 25.21 3.77
C LEU A 84 1.95 24.83 3.39
N MET A 85 1.60 23.55 3.50
CA MET A 85 0.23 23.08 3.26
C MET A 85 -0.75 23.68 4.28
N SER A 86 -0.35 23.78 5.55
CA SER A 86 -1.16 24.44 6.60
C SER A 86 -1.38 25.93 6.30
N VAL A 87 -0.32 26.66 5.94
CA VAL A 87 -0.40 28.08 5.57
C VAL A 87 -1.25 28.27 4.31
N ALA A 88 -1.03 27.47 3.26
CA ALA A 88 -1.81 27.53 2.03
C ALA A 88 -3.29 27.26 2.30
N ARG A 89 -3.61 26.31 3.19
CA ARG A 89 -4.98 26.00 3.61
C ARG A 89 -5.61 27.15 4.39
N SER A 90 -4.85 27.81 5.25
CA SER A 90 -5.31 28.99 6.00
C SER A 90 -5.64 30.17 5.08
N LEU A 91 -4.81 30.40 4.06
CA LEU A 91 -4.99 31.51 3.11
C LEU A 91 -6.09 31.27 2.07
N LEU A 92 -6.18 30.05 1.53
CA LEU A 92 -7.09 29.71 0.41
C LEU A 92 -8.42 29.11 0.85
N GLY A 93 -8.54 28.75 2.13
CA GLY A 93 -9.63 27.93 2.64
C GLY A 93 -9.62 26.49 2.10
N LYS A 94 -10.52 25.64 2.61
CA LYS A 94 -10.58 24.21 2.25
C LYS A 94 -10.84 23.99 0.76
N THR A 95 -11.80 24.71 0.19
CA THR A 95 -12.22 24.53 -1.21
C THR A 95 -11.14 24.98 -2.18
N GLY A 96 -10.53 26.15 -1.96
CA GLY A 96 -9.46 26.67 -2.81
C GLY A 96 -8.20 25.80 -2.74
N PHE A 97 -7.84 25.36 -1.53
CA PHE A 97 -6.73 24.43 -1.33
C PHE A 97 -6.96 23.10 -2.07
N SER A 98 -8.16 22.51 -1.93
CA SER A 98 -8.52 21.27 -2.60
C SER A 98 -8.49 21.40 -4.13
N MET A 99 -8.96 22.52 -4.68
CA MET A 99 -8.94 22.79 -6.13
C MET A 99 -7.52 22.80 -6.72
N ILE A 100 -6.52 23.23 -5.95
CA ILE A 100 -5.11 23.21 -6.37
C ILE A 100 -4.49 21.83 -6.14
N LEU A 101 -4.78 21.21 -4.99
CA LEU A 101 -4.10 19.98 -4.58
C LEU A 101 -4.60 18.75 -5.36
N ARG A 102 -5.93 18.66 -5.62
CA ARG A 102 -6.56 17.54 -6.34
C ARG A 102 -5.90 17.22 -7.69
N PRO A 103 -5.76 18.16 -8.64
CA PRO A 103 -5.19 17.86 -9.96
C PRO A 103 -3.67 17.64 -9.95
N SER A 104 -2.98 17.95 -8.85
CA SER A 104 -1.52 17.96 -8.75
C SER A 104 -0.97 16.75 -7.98
N ILE A 105 -0.52 16.96 -6.74
CA ILE A 105 0.13 15.96 -5.90
C ILE A 105 -0.88 14.87 -5.49
N TYR A 106 -2.12 15.24 -5.19
CA TYR A 106 -3.15 14.28 -4.79
C TYR A 106 -3.38 13.22 -5.87
N ALA A 107 -3.75 13.64 -7.10
CA ALA A 107 -4.00 12.68 -8.18
C ALA A 107 -2.75 11.88 -8.61
N GLN A 108 -1.54 12.30 -8.21
CA GLN A 108 -0.32 11.54 -8.46
C GLN A 108 -0.18 10.31 -7.54
N PHE A 109 -0.65 10.41 -6.30
CA PHE A 109 -0.44 9.39 -5.27
C PHE A 109 -1.71 8.76 -4.71
N VAL A 110 -2.89 9.33 -4.98
CA VAL A 110 -4.19 8.90 -4.46
C VAL A 110 -5.12 8.58 -5.62
N ALA A 111 -5.85 7.46 -5.53
CA ALA A 111 -6.78 7.00 -6.57
C ALA A 111 -8.07 7.82 -6.67
N GLY A 112 -8.45 8.48 -5.59
CA GLY A 112 -9.68 9.26 -5.50
C GLY A 112 -10.35 9.11 -4.15
N GLU A 113 -11.50 9.74 -4.02
CA GLU A 113 -12.31 9.76 -2.79
C GLU A 113 -13.59 8.93 -2.95
N SER A 114 -14.16 8.88 -4.15
CA SER A 114 -15.39 8.14 -4.43
C SER A 114 -15.12 6.74 -4.93
N GLU A 115 -16.08 5.83 -4.71
CA GLU A 115 -16.04 4.46 -5.24
C GLU A 115 -15.86 4.43 -6.77
N ALA A 116 -16.51 5.35 -7.48
CA ALA A 116 -16.38 5.47 -8.93
C ALA A 116 -14.95 5.86 -9.37
N GLU A 117 -14.32 6.83 -8.71
CA GLU A 117 -12.93 7.23 -9.00
C GLU A 117 -11.96 6.08 -8.69
N ILE A 118 -12.16 5.40 -7.56
CA ILE A 118 -11.36 4.25 -7.15
C ILE A 118 -11.49 3.11 -8.18
N ALA A 119 -12.70 2.80 -8.62
CA ALA A 119 -12.97 1.77 -9.62
C ALA A 119 -12.27 2.07 -10.95
N VAL A 120 -12.37 3.32 -11.44
CA VAL A 120 -11.69 3.76 -12.68
C VAL A 120 -10.17 3.64 -12.55
N ALA A 121 -9.60 4.05 -11.41
CA ALA A 121 -8.17 3.92 -11.16
C ALA A 121 -7.73 2.44 -11.12
N MET A 122 -8.52 1.57 -10.48
CA MET A 122 -8.24 0.15 -10.38
C MET A 122 -8.35 -0.58 -11.72
N GLU A 123 -9.40 -0.30 -12.49
CA GLU A 123 -9.59 -0.87 -13.82
C GLU A 123 -8.44 -0.48 -14.76
N LYS A 124 -8.02 0.79 -14.70
CA LYS A 124 -6.83 1.24 -15.42
C LYS A 124 -5.59 0.43 -15.03
N MET A 125 -5.30 0.25 -13.74
CA MET A 125 -4.14 -0.54 -13.30
C MET A 125 -4.24 -2.01 -13.74
N ASN A 126 -5.41 -2.62 -13.59
CA ASN A 126 -5.66 -4.00 -14.02
C ASN A 126 -5.45 -4.18 -15.52
N SER A 127 -5.85 -3.20 -16.34
CA SER A 127 -5.61 -3.22 -17.80
C SER A 127 -4.12 -3.21 -18.17
N LEU A 128 -3.25 -2.79 -17.26
CA LEU A 128 -1.80 -2.76 -17.41
C LEU A 128 -1.12 -4.02 -16.82
N GLY A 129 -1.90 -5.03 -16.43
CA GLY A 129 -1.37 -6.23 -15.76
C GLY A 129 -0.98 -6.00 -14.29
N LEU A 130 -1.31 -4.85 -13.72
CA LEU A 130 -1.05 -4.53 -12.31
C LEU A 130 -2.27 -4.91 -11.46
N ARG A 131 -2.07 -5.72 -10.43
CA ARG A 131 -3.10 -5.93 -9.40
C ARG A 131 -3.16 -4.71 -8.49
N THR A 132 -4.26 -4.54 -7.77
CA THR A 132 -4.44 -3.40 -6.87
C THR A 132 -4.73 -3.85 -5.45
N MET A 133 -4.06 -3.20 -4.50
CA MET A 133 -4.31 -3.31 -3.07
C MET A 133 -4.74 -1.93 -2.58
N LEU A 134 -5.99 -1.80 -2.14
CA LEU A 134 -6.45 -0.55 -1.53
C LEU A 134 -5.74 -0.33 -0.19
N ALA A 135 -5.23 0.88 0.00
CA ALA A 135 -4.57 1.31 1.21
C ALA A 135 -5.39 2.46 1.83
N VAL A 136 -5.79 2.29 3.09
CA VAL A 136 -6.43 3.36 3.86
C VAL A 136 -5.32 4.16 4.52
N PRO A 137 -5.05 5.41 4.11
CA PRO A 137 -4.04 6.23 4.76
C PRO A 137 -4.62 6.74 6.08
N ILE A 138 -4.19 6.14 7.18
CA ILE A 138 -4.47 6.63 8.54
C ILE A 138 -3.12 6.91 9.17
N GLU A 139 -2.90 8.15 9.58
CA GLU A 139 -1.60 8.61 10.05
C GLU A 139 -1.72 9.40 11.34
N GLU A 140 -1.07 8.92 12.39
CA GLU A 140 -1.14 9.50 13.73
C GLU A 140 -0.26 10.76 13.87
N ASP A 141 0.72 10.95 12.98
CA ASP A 141 1.80 11.95 13.14
C ASP A 141 1.35 13.43 12.99
N LEU A 142 0.08 13.76 12.66
CA LEU A 142 -0.35 15.15 12.40
C LEU A 142 -1.54 15.68 13.22
N GLY A 143 -1.89 15.05 14.34
CA GLY A 143 -2.88 15.56 15.30
C GLY A 143 -4.28 14.96 15.15
N GLU A 144 -5.06 15.07 16.24
CA GLU A 144 -6.28 14.33 16.60
C GLU A 144 -7.01 13.57 15.46
N SER A 145 -7.05 12.25 15.61
CA SER A 145 -7.79 11.27 14.83
C SER A 145 -9.31 11.54 14.84
N THR A 146 -9.77 12.50 14.03
CA THR A 146 -11.20 12.70 13.73
C THR A 146 -11.89 11.44 13.18
N GLY A 147 -11.11 10.45 12.72
CA GLY A 147 -11.60 9.18 12.21
C GLY A 147 -12.14 8.21 13.27
N GLU A 148 -11.69 8.27 14.53
CA GLU A 148 -12.05 7.27 15.55
C GLU A 148 -13.49 7.46 16.07
N ARG A 149 -13.91 8.71 16.27
CA ARG A 149 -15.24 9.09 16.76
C ARG A 149 -16.37 8.48 15.92
N ARG A 150 -16.20 8.41 14.59
CA ARG A 150 -17.19 7.85 13.64
C ARG A 150 -17.44 6.35 13.84
N TYR A 151 -16.50 5.61 14.42
CA TYR A 151 -16.64 4.18 14.72
C TYR A 151 -17.16 3.91 16.12
N ASP A 152 -16.88 4.81 17.06
CA ASP A 152 -17.26 4.68 18.47
C ASP A 152 -18.78 4.88 18.67
N ASP A 153 -19.42 5.71 17.85
CA ASP A 153 -20.84 6.06 17.96
C ASP A 153 -21.84 4.90 17.69
N ASN A 154 -21.38 3.69 17.30
CA ASN A 154 -22.25 2.54 16.95
C ASN A 154 -22.01 1.26 17.77
N LEU A 155 -21.22 1.28 18.83
CA LEU A 155 -20.80 0.04 19.53
C LEU A 155 -21.52 -0.24 20.87
N GLU A 156 -22.39 0.66 21.31
CA GLU A 156 -23.02 0.59 22.65
C GLU A 156 -23.99 -0.60 22.82
N ALA A 157 -24.35 -1.30 21.75
CA ALA A 157 -25.30 -2.41 21.78
C ALA A 157 -24.67 -3.83 21.89
N MET A 158 -23.34 -3.98 22.04
CA MET A 158 -22.67 -5.30 21.91
C MET A 158 -21.64 -5.63 23.01
N LEU A 159 -21.75 -5.04 24.21
CA LEU A 159 -20.86 -5.32 25.35
C LEU A 159 -21.38 -6.48 26.23
N GLU A 160 -21.14 -7.74 25.83
CA GLU A 160 -21.42 -8.91 26.70
C GLU A 160 -20.17 -9.70 27.14
N CYS A 161 -18.95 -9.26 26.80
CA CYS A 161 -17.73 -9.91 27.32
C CYS A 161 -16.70 -8.88 27.79
N SER A 162 -16.47 -8.85 29.11
CA SER A 162 -15.42 -8.05 29.75
C SER A 162 -14.12 -8.84 29.78
N PHE A 163 -13.22 -8.58 28.83
CA PHE A 163 -11.85 -9.07 28.91
C PHE A 163 -10.96 -7.97 29.51
N HIS A 164 -10.18 -8.33 30.52
CA HIS A 164 -9.22 -7.43 31.16
C HIS A 164 -7.80 -7.91 30.86
N PHE A 165 -7.00 -7.05 30.22
CA PHE A 165 -5.59 -7.27 29.96
C PHE A 165 -4.78 -6.64 31.09
N PRO A 166 -4.02 -7.45 31.86
CA PRO A 166 -3.14 -6.93 32.91
C PRO A 166 -2.13 -5.95 32.32
N GLY A 167 -1.96 -4.80 32.98
CA GLY A 167 -1.03 -3.74 32.54
C GLY A 167 -1.66 -2.63 31.69
N LEU A 168 -2.93 -2.75 31.32
CA LEU A 168 -3.70 -1.67 30.71
C LEU A 168 -4.67 -1.06 31.73
N THR A 169 -4.85 0.25 31.68
CA THR A 169 -5.94 0.95 32.38
C THR A 169 -7.30 0.50 31.85
N GLN A 170 -8.39 0.82 32.56
CA GLN A 170 -9.74 0.47 32.10
C GLN A 170 -10.08 1.13 30.74
N SER A 171 -9.65 2.37 30.55
CA SER A 171 -9.85 3.10 29.29
C SER A 171 -9.08 2.44 28.14
N GLU A 172 -7.81 2.10 28.35
CA GLU A 172 -6.97 1.42 27.35
C GLU A 172 -7.48 0.02 27.01
N ASN A 173 -7.95 -0.75 28.01
CA ASN A 173 -8.61 -2.03 27.78
C ASN A 173 -9.83 -1.89 26.87
N THR A 174 -10.67 -0.89 27.15
CA THR A 174 -11.87 -0.60 26.36
C THR A 174 -11.49 -0.24 24.92
N HIS A 175 -10.51 0.65 24.75
CA HIS A 175 -10.03 1.05 23.43
C HIS A 175 -9.41 -0.11 22.65
N PHE A 176 -8.59 -0.92 23.30
CA PHE A 176 -7.97 -2.10 22.69
C PHE A 176 -9.03 -3.12 22.24
N LEU A 177 -10.05 -3.37 23.06
CA LEU A 177 -11.19 -4.22 22.71
C LEU A 177 -11.96 -3.68 21.49
N HIS A 178 -12.15 -2.37 21.39
CA HIS A 178 -12.75 -1.76 20.20
C HIS A 178 -11.88 -2.01 18.96
N GLY A 179 -10.56 -1.84 19.08
CA GLY A 179 -9.60 -2.19 18.03
C GLY A 179 -9.71 -3.65 17.57
N LEU A 180 -9.72 -4.60 18.50
CA LEU A 180 -9.86 -6.02 18.19
C LEU A 180 -11.18 -6.35 17.48
N ARG A 181 -12.28 -5.71 17.88
CA ARG A 181 -13.60 -5.87 17.23
C ARG A 181 -13.59 -5.32 15.80
N ARG A 182 -12.99 -4.14 15.59
CA ARG A 182 -12.83 -3.55 14.25
C ARG A 182 -12.03 -4.48 13.35
N LEU A 183 -10.90 -4.99 13.83
CA LEU A 183 -10.06 -5.96 13.11
C LEU A 183 -10.82 -7.26 12.80
N ASN A 184 -11.56 -7.78 13.77
CA ASN A 184 -12.40 -8.96 13.56
C ASN A 184 -13.46 -8.74 12.47
N LYS A 185 -14.13 -7.59 12.48
CA LYS A 185 -15.12 -7.23 11.47
C LYS A 185 -14.52 -7.13 10.07
N ILE A 186 -13.31 -6.57 9.96
CA ILE A 186 -12.53 -6.54 8.72
C ILE A 186 -12.25 -7.97 8.25
N GLY A 187 -11.77 -8.84 9.14
CA GLY A 187 -11.53 -10.26 8.84
C GLY A 187 -12.77 -10.99 8.34
N GLU A 188 -13.91 -10.86 9.03
CA GLU A 188 -15.18 -11.49 8.63
C GLU A 188 -15.70 -10.98 7.29
N THR A 189 -15.55 -9.68 7.03
CA THR A 189 -16.07 -9.05 5.81
C THR A 189 -15.21 -9.41 4.60
N SER A 190 -13.88 -9.49 4.79
CA SER A 190 -12.88 -9.77 3.75
C SER A 190 -12.70 -11.26 3.43
N PHE A 191 -12.95 -12.14 4.40
CA PHE A 191 -12.73 -13.58 4.27
C PHE A 191 -13.35 -14.15 2.99
N LEU A 192 -12.56 -14.92 2.23
CA LEU A 192 -12.89 -15.51 0.93
C LEU A 192 -13.19 -14.51 -0.21
N LYS A 193 -13.04 -13.20 0.03
CA LYS A 193 -13.27 -12.14 -0.98
C LYS A 193 -11.98 -11.42 -1.35
N VAL A 194 -11.27 -10.90 -0.35
CA VAL A 194 -10.06 -10.11 -0.52
C VAL A 194 -9.03 -10.49 0.55
N ARG A 195 -7.75 -10.33 0.23
CA ARG A 195 -6.67 -10.53 1.22
C ARG A 195 -6.51 -9.26 2.04
N VAL A 196 -6.28 -9.43 3.34
CA VAL A 196 -5.95 -8.35 4.28
C VAL A 196 -4.48 -8.43 4.59
N LEU A 197 -3.77 -7.34 4.33
CA LEU A 197 -2.35 -7.20 4.65
C LEU A 197 -2.25 -6.21 5.81
N VAL A 198 -1.77 -6.68 6.96
CA VAL A 198 -1.50 -5.82 8.11
C VAL A 198 -0.10 -5.24 7.93
N ASP A 199 -0.03 -3.91 7.85
CA ASP A 199 1.24 -3.21 7.68
C ASP A 199 2.10 -3.28 8.95
N ALA A 200 3.41 -3.17 8.76
CA ALA A 200 4.37 -3.12 9.85
C ALA A 200 4.74 -1.67 10.14
N GLU A 201 4.77 -1.33 11.42
CA GLU A 201 5.07 0.01 11.93
C GLU A 201 6.47 0.05 12.56
N TYR A 202 6.64 0.89 13.59
CA TYR A 202 7.85 0.96 14.39
C TYR A 202 8.10 -0.33 15.18
N THR A 203 9.37 -0.59 15.49
CA THR A 203 9.84 -1.79 16.19
C THR A 203 9.15 -2.02 17.53
N TYR A 204 8.77 -0.96 18.25
CA TYR A 204 8.06 -1.07 19.53
C TYR A 204 6.57 -1.44 19.39
N MET A 205 5.93 -1.16 18.25
CA MET A 205 4.51 -1.48 18.00
C MET A 205 4.34 -2.87 17.39
N ASN A 206 5.30 -3.30 16.57
CA ASN A 206 5.24 -4.54 15.81
C ASN A 206 4.98 -5.82 16.62
N PRO A 207 5.42 -5.96 17.90
CA PRO A 207 5.07 -7.13 18.71
C PRO A 207 3.56 -7.28 18.93
N ALA A 208 2.87 -6.19 19.28
CA ALA A 208 1.43 -6.20 19.48
C ALA A 208 0.67 -6.44 18.17
N LEU A 209 1.08 -5.75 17.09
CA LEU A 209 0.52 -5.95 15.76
C LEU A 209 0.67 -7.40 15.27
N SER A 210 1.85 -7.99 15.46
CA SER A 210 2.14 -9.36 15.06
C SER A 210 1.29 -10.35 15.84
N LEU A 211 1.17 -10.18 17.16
CA LEU A 211 0.35 -11.04 18.01
C LEU A 211 -1.12 -11.04 17.56
N VAL A 212 -1.70 -9.86 17.39
CA VAL A 212 -3.10 -9.72 16.95
C VAL A 212 -3.29 -10.29 15.54
N THR A 213 -2.34 -10.04 14.63
CA THR A 213 -2.41 -10.56 13.26
C THR A 213 -2.31 -12.08 13.24
N MET A 214 -1.46 -12.69 14.07
CA MET A 214 -1.37 -14.15 14.18
C MET A 214 -2.66 -14.75 14.75
N ALA A 215 -3.29 -14.12 15.74
CA ALA A 215 -4.61 -14.54 16.22
C ALA A 215 -5.67 -14.48 15.11
N MET A 216 -5.65 -13.43 14.29
CA MET A 216 -6.52 -13.33 13.10
C MET A 216 -6.21 -14.42 12.07
N MET A 217 -4.93 -14.73 11.79
CA MET A 217 -4.58 -15.86 10.92
C MET A 217 -5.07 -17.18 11.49
N LYS A 218 -4.92 -17.41 12.79
CA LYS A 218 -5.43 -18.61 13.44
C LYS A 218 -6.95 -18.73 13.31
N LYS A 219 -7.69 -17.62 13.27
CA LYS A 219 -9.15 -17.61 13.03
C LYS A 219 -9.49 -17.84 11.54
N PHE A 220 -8.91 -17.05 10.63
CA PHE A 220 -9.36 -16.96 9.23
C PHE A 220 -8.52 -17.78 8.24
N ASN A 221 -7.25 -18.09 8.53
CA ASN A 221 -6.36 -18.78 7.59
C ASN A 221 -6.39 -20.31 7.72
N GLN A 222 -7.58 -20.93 7.75
CA GLN A 222 -7.68 -22.39 7.93
C GLN A 222 -7.19 -23.17 6.70
N LYS A 223 -7.68 -22.79 5.51
CA LYS A 223 -7.43 -23.50 4.24
C LYS A 223 -6.59 -22.69 3.25
N GLY A 224 -6.26 -21.46 3.59
CA GLY A 224 -5.51 -20.54 2.74
C GLY A 224 -5.15 -19.27 3.49
N ALA A 225 -4.14 -18.54 3.00
CA ALA A 225 -3.69 -17.30 3.61
C ALA A 225 -4.57 -16.12 3.16
N TRP A 226 -5.45 -15.65 4.04
CA TRP A 226 -6.35 -14.51 3.84
C TRP A 226 -5.88 -13.26 4.58
N ILE A 227 -5.38 -13.46 5.79
CA ILE A 227 -4.73 -12.44 6.61
C ILE A 227 -3.21 -12.61 6.49
N TRP A 228 -2.49 -11.52 6.27
CA TRP A 228 -1.05 -11.51 6.02
C TRP A 228 -0.37 -10.52 6.96
N ASN A 229 0.75 -10.93 7.56
CA ASN A 229 1.58 -10.07 8.39
C ASN A 229 2.77 -9.53 7.58
N THR A 230 3.22 -8.33 7.91
CA THR A 230 4.35 -7.68 7.22
C THR A 230 5.64 -7.85 8.03
N TYR A 231 6.70 -8.34 7.38
CA TYR A 231 8.03 -8.49 7.98
C TYR A 231 9.01 -7.56 7.27
N GLN A 232 9.68 -6.71 8.05
CA GLN A 232 10.58 -5.68 7.54
C GLN A 232 12.03 -6.22 7.53
N CYS A 233 12.52 -6.69 6.39
CA CYS A 233 13.83 -7.33 6.22
C CYS A 233 15.04 -6.46 6.59
N TYR A 234 14.87 -5.15 6.74
CA TYR A 234 15.90 -4.25 7.25
C TYR A 234 16.23 -4.48 8.73
N LEU A 235 15.40 -5.20 9.50
CA LEU A 235 15.67 -5.50 10.91
C LEU A 235 16.59 -6.70 11.00
N LYS A 236 17.55 -6.65 11.93
CA LYS A 236 18.46 -7.76 12.22
C LYS A 236 17.70 -9.02 12.66
N GLU A 237 16.58 -8.85 13.35
CA GLU A 237 15.74 -9.92 13.91
C GLU A 237 14.69 -10.50 12.94
N SER A 238 14.55 -9.95 11.73
CA SER A 238 13.49 -10.37 10.79
C SER A 238 13.43 -11.88 10.56
N ARG A 239 14.60 -12.52 10.51
CA ARG A 239 14.71 -13.96 10.27
C ARG A 239 14.20 -14.78 11.45
N SER A 240 14.60 -14.45 12.67
CA SER A 240 14.13 -15.19 13.86
C SER A 240 12.63 -15.03 14.01
N LEU A 241 12.10 -13.82 13.86
CA LEU A 241 10.66 -13.55 13.91
C LEU A 241 9.88 -14.36 12.87
N LEU A 242 10.41 -14.51 11.65
CA LEU A 242 9.76 -15.30 10.60
C LEU A 242 9.80 -16.81 10.91
N LEU A 243 10.92 -17.32 11.43
CA LEU A 243 11.04 -18.72 11.83
C LEU A 243 10.11 -19.05 13.00
N ASP A 244 10.00 -18.16 13.98
CA ASP A 244 9.07 -18.31 15.10
C ASP A 244 7.62 -18.32 14.61
N ALA A 245 7.27 -17.43 13.67
CA ALA A 245 5.94 -17.41 13.08
C ALA A 245 5.62 -18.68 12.27
N ILE A 246 6.60 -19.23 11.55
CA ILE A 246 6.47 -20.53 10.88
C ILE A 246 6.21 -21.63 11.92
N GLY A 247 7.04 -21.69 12.98
CA GLY A 247 6.89 -22.68 14.05
C GLY A 247 5.51 -22.61 14.71
N GLN A 248 5.02 -21.41 15.00
CA GLN A 248 3.68 -21.19 15.54
C GLN A 248 2.56 -21.57 14.56
N SER A 249 2.72 -21.29 13.26
CA SER A 249 1.73 -21.67 12.24
C SER A 249 1.58 -23.18 12.10
N VAL A 250 2.69 -23.91 12.23
CA VAL A 250 2.71 -25.38 12.21
C VAL A 250 2.09 -25.92 13.49
N SER A 251 2.56 -25.47 14.66
CA SER A 251 2.10 -25.99 15.96
C SER A 251 0.62 -25.70 16.20
N GLN A 252 0.13 -24.54 15.76
CA GLN A 252 -1.26 -24.16 15.90
C GLN A 252 -2.10 -24.44 14.65
N SER A 253 -1.58 -25.10 13.61
CA SER A 253 -2.34 -25.51 12.42
C SER A 253 -3.14 -24.38 11.76
N PHE A 254 -2.45 -23.41 11.14
CA PHE A 254 -3.04 -22.40 10.25
C PHE A 254 -2.08 -22.04 9.10
N CYS A 255 -2.61 -21.53 7.99
CA CYS A 255 -1.78 -21.06 6.88
C CYS A 255 -1.15 -19.70 7.22
N LEU A 256 0.19 -19.63 7.26
CA LEU A 256 0.91 -18.39 7.47
C LEU A 256 0.85 -17.48 6.23
N GLY A 257 0.40 -16.24 6.40
CA GLY A 257 0.46 -15.21 5.36
C GLY A 257 1.63 -14.25 5.62
N VAL A 258 2.58 -14.15 4.69
CA VAL A 258 3.82 -13.39 4.87
C VAL A 258 4.00 -12.36 3.75
N LYS A 259 4.03 -11.06 4.11
CA LYS A 259 4.44 -9.96 3.22
C LYS A 259 5.86 -9.52 3.61
N LEU A 260 6.84 -9.84 2.78
CA LEU A 260 8.22 -9.36 2.99
C LEU A 260 8.37 -7.96 2.39
N VAL A 261 8.90 -7.03 3.16
CA VAL A 261 9.26 -5.67 2.72
C VAL A 261 10.68 -5.35 3.17
N ARG A 262 11.33 -4.34 2.60
CA ARG A 262 12.59 -3.83 3.18
C ARG A 262 12.31 -3.17 4.54
N GLY A 263 11.51 -2.12 4.54
CA GLY A 263 11.17 -1.29 5.71
C GLY A 263 11.08 0.18 5.33
N ALA A 264 10.28 0.97 6.06
CA ALA A 264 10.02 2.38 5.75
C ALA A 264 10.61 3.37 6.77
N TYR A 265 11.02 2.90 7.96
CA TYR A 265 11.30 3.76 9.11
C TYR A 265 12.79 3.85 9.48
N MET A 266 13.71 3.59 8.54
CA MET A 266 15.16 3.42 8.83
C MET A 266 15.76 4.56 9.66
N ASP A 267 15.58 5.79 9.19
CA ASP A 267 16.19 6.97 9.81
C ASP A 267 15.57 7.25 11.18
N LYS A 268 14.23 7.15 11.30
CA LYS A 268 13.50 7.36 12.55
C LYS A 268 13.88 6.34 13.62
N GLU A 269 13.99 5.06 13.24
CA GLU A 269 14.40 3.97 14.14
C GLU A 269 15.82 4.16 14.66
N ARG A 270 16.76 4.59 13.80
CA ARG A 270 18.13 4.92 14.22
C ARG A 270 18.18 6.08 15.19
N MET A 271 17.43 7.15 14.89
CA MET A 271 17.30 8.29 15.79
C MET A 271 16.71 7.89 17.14
N LEU A 272 15.68 7.05 17.14
CA LEU A 272 15.03 6.54 18.35
C LEU A 272 16.01 5.67 19.15
N ALA A 273 16.71 4.74 18.50
CA ALA A 273 17.69 3.88 19.15
C ALA A 273 18.82 4.69 19.81
N ALA A 274 19.33 5.71 19.12
CA ALA A 274 20.35 6.62 19.67
C ALA A 274 19.81 7.42 20.86
N LYS A 275 18.57 7.92 20.77
CA LYS A 275 17.91 8.67 21.85
C LYS A 275 17.69 7.82 23.11
N GLU A 276 17.35 6.55 22.93
CA GLU A 276 17.09 5.59 24.02
C GLU A 276 18.36 4.89 24.53
N GLY A 277 19.51 5.09 23.87
CA GLY A 277 20.77 4.42 24.20
C GLY A 277 20.75 2.91 23.94
N ARG A 278 19.87 2.43 23.06
CA ARG A 278 19.77 1.00 22.68
C ARG A 278 20.51 0.69 21.38
N PRO A 279 20.89 -0.57 21.11
CA PRO A 279 21.50 -0.95 19.85
C PRO A 279 20.61 -0.64 18.63
N ASP A 280 21.23 -0.20 17.54
CA ASP A 280 20.56 0.00 16.24
C ASP A 280 19.94 -1.32 15.77
N PRO A 281 18.60 -1.42 15.63
CA PRO A 281 17.93 -2.66 15.25
C PRO A 281 18.06 -2.97 13.75
N ILE A 282 18.56 -2.01 12.95
CA ILE A 282 18.55 -2.07 11.49
C ILE A 282 19.91 -2.50 10.94
N GLN A 283 19.90 -3.09 9.74
CA GLN A 283 21.10 -3.35 8.95
C GLN A 283 21.88 -2.04 8.65
N PRO A 284 23.22 -2.08 8.53
CA PRO A 284 24.03 -0.87 8.35
C PRO A 284 23.67 -0.04 7.11
N SER A 285 23.23 -0.68 6.03
CA SER A 285 22.72 0.00 4.84
C SER A 285 21.68 -0.85 4.09
N TRP A 286 21.01 -0.25 3.12
CA TRP A 286 20.12 -0.97 2.21
C TRP A 286 20.84 -2.07 1.40
N LYS A 287 22.14 -1.90 1.12
CA LYS A 287 22.95 -2.92 0.44
C LYS A 287 23.13 -4.15 1.33
N ASP A 288 23.35 -3.92 2.62
CA ASP A 288 23.47 -4.98 3.63
C ASP A 288 22.15 -5.71 3.82
N THR A 289 21.01 -5.00 3.77
CA THR A 289 19.68 -5.64 3.73
C THR A 289 19.56 -6.60 2.55
N ASN A 290 19.91 -6.17 1.34
CA ASN A 290 19.82 -7.02 0.14
C ASN A 290 20.80 -8.20 0.21
N LYS A 291 22.04 -7.96 0.65
CA LYS A 291 23.05 -9.00 0.85
C LYS A 291 22.53 -10.05 1.83
N ARG A 292 21.94 -9.61 2.95
CA ARG A 292 21.38 -10.50 3.95
C ARG A 292 20.23 -11.34 3.38
N MET A 293 19.31 -10.75 2.62
CA MET A 293 18.23 -11.51 1.98
C MET A 293 18.77 -12.63 1.07
N ALA A 294 19.86 -12.36 0.32
CA ALA A 294 20.51 -13.36 -0.51
C ALA A 294 21.20 -14.46 0.32
N GLU A 295 21.93 -14.11 1.39
CA GLU A 295 22.54 -15.06 2.33
C GLU A 295 21.51 -15.99 2.98
N LEU A 296 20.30 -15.48 3.21
CA LEU A 296 19.21 -16.26 3.80
C LEU A 296 18.50 -17.19 2.80
N GLY A 297 18.96 -17.23 1.55
CA GLY A 297 18.35 -18.07 0.52
C GLY A 297 16.90 -17.69 0.23
N ILE A 298 16.52 -16.41 0.46
CA ILE A 298 15.21 -15.90 0.05
C ILE A 298 15.23 -15.86 -1.47
N ASP A 299 14.78 -16.95 -2.08
CA ASP A 299 14.80 -17.10 -3.53
C ASP A 299 13.82 -16.10 -4.15
N LYS A 300 14.37 -15.17 -4.91
CA LYS A 300 13.63 -14.19 -5.71
C LYS A 300 12.64 -14.83 -6.70
N ASN A 301 12.83 -16.12 -7.00
CA ASN A 301 12.04 -16.89 -7.95
C ASN A 301 11.16 -17.97 -7.29
N CYS A 302 11.27 -18.24 -5.97
CA CYS A 302 10.48 -19.31 -5.37
C CYS A 302 9.08 -18.82 -4.96
N GLY A 303 8.05 -19.50 -5.47
CA GLY A 303 6.66 -19.21 -5.17
C GLY A 303 6.04 -18.09 -6.02
N SER A 304 4.81 -17.71 -5.66
CA SER A 304 4.11 -16.56 -6.26
C SER A 304 4.66 -15.24 -5.70
N VAL A 305 5.94 -14.95 -5.95
CA VAL A 305 6.55 -13.67 -5.58
C VAL A 305 5.76 -12.55 -6.26
N CYS A 306 5.24 -11.63 -5.44
CA CYS A 306 4.49 -10.48 -5.91
C CYS A 306 5.26 -9.20 -5.58
N PHE A 307 5.55 -8.38 -6.58
CA PHE A 307 6.19 -7.10 -6.39
C PHE A 307 5.15 -6.06 -5.96
N GLY A 308 5.36 -5.44 -4.80
CA GLY A 308 4.54 -4.34 -4.32
C GLY A 308 5.17 -2.99 -4.62
N GLN A 309 4.40 -2.05 -5.15
CA GLN A 309 4.88 -0.68 -5.38
C GLN A 309 3.78 0.32 -4.99
N LEU A 310 4.15 1.42 -4.34
CA LEU A 310 3.22 2.52 -4.06
C LEU A 310 2.77 3.16 -5.39
N LEU A 311 1.51 3.56 -5.45
CA LEU A 311 0.98 4.34 -6.56
C LEU A 311 1.78 5.64 -6.71
N GLY A 312 2.19 5.96 -7.94
CA GLY A 312 2.86 7.22 -8.26
C GLY A 312 4.36 7.25 -7.98
N MET A 313 4.96 6.12 -7.55
CA MET A 313 6.39 5.98 -7.28
C MET A 313 7.02 4.90 -8.15
N CYS A 314 8.15 5.20 -8.78
CA CYS A 314 8.96 4.26 -9.56
C CYS A 314 8.12 3.46 -10.57
N ASP A 315 7.21 4.13 -11.29
CA ASP A 315 6.23 3.46 -12.12
C ASP A 315 6.88 2.65 -13.24
N HIS A 316 8.01 3.13 -13.79
CA HIS A 316 8.83 2.37 -14.75
C HIS A 316 9.16 0.96 -14.24
N VAL A 317 9.53 0.79 -12.97
CA VAL A 317 9.87 -0.51 -12.41
C VAL A 317 8.66 -1.44 -12.43
N SER A 318 7.53 -1.00 -11.87
CA SER A 318 6.31 -1.81 -11.81
C SER A 318 5.72 -2.11 -13.19
N LEU A 319 5.78 -1.16 -14.13
CA LEU A 319 5.26 -1.34 -15.48
C LEU A 319 6.13 -2.30 -16.29
N THR A 320 7.46 -2.16 -16.23
CA THR A 320 8.39 -3.11 -16.86
C THR A 320 8.16 -4.52 -16.32
N LEU A 321 8.05 -4.69 -15.00
CA LEU A 321 7.79 -6.00 -14.39
C LEU A 321 6.46 -6.60 -14.88
N ALA A 322 5.38 -5.80 -14.91
CA ALA A 322 4.09 -6.27 -15.40
C ALA A 322 4.11 -6.65 -16.89
N GLN A 323 4.81 -5.87 -17.73
CA GLN A 323 5.00 -6.16 -19.15
C GLN A 323 5.75 -7.48 -19.40
N HIS A 324 6.65 -7.86 -18.49
CA HIS A 324 7.38 -9.14 -18.54
C HIS A 324 6.64 -10.27 -17.81
N GLY A 325 5.37 -10.08 -17.45
CA GLY A 325 4.52 -11.13 -16.86
C GLY A 325 4.76 -11.41 -15.38
N PHE A 326 5.54 -10.59 -14.67
CA PHE A 326 5.70 -10.74 -13.22
C PHE A 326 4.41 -10.34 -12.49
N SER A 327 4.14 -11.00 -11.37
CA SER A 327 3.04 -10.61 -10.49
C SER A 327 3.39 -9.30 -9.80
N VAL A 328 2.69 -8.22 -10.12
CA VAL A 328 2.89 -6.91 -9.51
C VAL A 328 1.58 -6.42 -8.92
N TYR A 329 1.61 -5.86 -7.72
CA TYR A 329 0.50 -5.11 -7.14
C TYR A 329 0.90 -3.66 -6.85
N LYS A 330 -0.04 -2.74 -7.06
CA LYS A 330 0.05 -1.37 -6.59
C LYS A 330 -0.65 -1.24 -5.24
N SER A 331 0.02 -0.60 -4.28
CA SER A 331 -0.62 -0.09 -3.08
C SER A 331 -1.24 1.26 -3.43
N VAL A 332 -2.56 1.34 -3.30
CA VAL A 332 -3.41 2.40 -3.86
C VAL A 332 -4.11 3.14 -2.73
N PRO A 333 -3.55 4.28 -2.30
CA PRO A 333 -4.20 5.15 -1.33
C PRO A 333 -5.52 5.68 -1.88
N TYR A 334 -6.52 5.77 -1.03
CA TYR A 334 -7.79 6.43 -1.33
C TYR A 334 -8.26 7.24 -0.13
N GLY A 335 -9.15 8.20 -0.35
CA GLY A 335 -9.70 9.05 0.71
C GLY A 335 -9.77 10.51 0.32
N SER A 336 -10.36 11.33 1.19
CA SER A 336 -10.49 12.76 0.93
C SER A 336 -9.12 13.44 0.86
N VAL A 337 -9.09 14.66 0.33
CA VAL A 337 -7.86 15.46 0.33
C VAL A 337 -7.35 15.64 1.76
N ASP A 338 -8.24 15.93 2.71
CA ASP A 338 -7.88 16.22 4.09
C ASP A 338 -7.26 14.99 4.78
N ASP A 339 -7.85 13.82 4.59
CA ASP A 339 -7.38 12.56 5.21
C ASP A 339 -6.03 12.11 4.65
N THR A 340 -5.71 12.50 3.42
CA THR A 340 -4.52 12.04 2.69
C THR A 340 -3.32 12.97 2.82
N VAL A 341 -3.47 14.20 3.32
CA VAL A 341 -2.35 15.15 3.50
C VAL A 341 -1.17 14.55 4.27
N PRO A 342 -1.37 13.89 5.43
CA PRO A 342 -0.25 13.29 6.18
C PRO A 342 0.49 12.22 5.36
N TYR A 343 -0.23 11.43 4.57
CA TYR A 343 0.34 10.46 3.66
C TYR A 343 1.17 11.12 2.56
N LEU A 344 0.65 12.18 1.93
CA LEU A 344 1.35 12.92 0.88
C LEU A 344 2.65 13.57 1.39
N VAL A 345 2.64 14.11 2.62
CA VAL A 345 3.84 14.69 3.26
C VAL A 345 4.94 13.63 3.40
N ARG A 346 4.61 12.44 3.90
CA ARG A 346 5.58 11.35 4.04
C ARG A 346 6.11 10.87 2.69
N ARG A 347 5.25 10.75 1.66
CA ARG A 347 5.71 10.41 0.30
C ARG A 347 6.66 11.46 -0.27
N ALA A 348 6.42 12.75 -0.01
CA ALA A 348 7.33 13.81 -0.43
C ALA A 348 8.69 13.71 0.26
N GLN A 349 8.72 13.36 1.56
CA GLN A 349 9.95 13.19 2.34
C GLN A 349 10.73 11.94 1.91
N GLU A 350 10.08 10.79 1.74
CA GLU A 350 10.73 9.56 1.29
C GLU A 350 11.33 9.69 -0.11
N ASN A 351 10.65 10.41 -1.00
CA ASN A 351 11.17 10.72 -2.33
C ASN A 351 12.53 11.45 -2.26
N ARG A 352 12.80 12.22 -1.20
CA ARG A 352 14.12 12.84 -0.98
C ARG A 352 15.19 11.82 -0.58
N THR A 353 14.87 10.75 0.14
CA THR A 353 15.89 9.77 0.55
C THR A 353 16.22 8.80 -0.59
N VAL A 354 15.27 8.55 -1.50
CA VAL A 354 15.40 7.68 -2.70
C VAL A 354 15.90 8.46 -3.94
N LEU A 355 16.80 9.42 -3.75
CA LEU A 355 17.24 10.36 -4.80
C LEU A 355 17.81 9.73 -6.07
N GLN A 356 18.40 8.53 -6.01
CA GLN A 356 18.95 7.86 -7.19
C GLN A 356 17.84 7.27 -8.09
N GLY A 357 16.80 6.67 -7.50
CA GLY A 357 15.66 6.10 -8.25
C GLY A 357 14.82 7.18 -8.95
N ILE A 358 14.65 8.34 -8.31
CA ILE A 358 13.88 9.45 -8.87
C ILE A 358 14.61 10.14 -10.02
N ARG A 359 15.94 10.30 -9.94
CA ARG A 359 16.70 10.85 -11.07
C ARG A 359 16.48 10.02 -12.33
N LYS A 360 16.58 8.70 -12.19
CA LYS A 360 16.34 7.74 -13.27
C LYS A 360 14.91 7.83 -13.80
N GLU A 361 13.90 7.75 -12.94
CA GLU A 361 12.49 7.87 -13.35
C GLU A 361 12.21 9.19 -14.07
N ARG A 362 12.69 10.31 -13.53
CA ARG A 362 12.55 11.63 -14.13
C ARG A 362 13.21 11.73 -15.50
N ASP A 363 14.38 11.11 -15.68
CA ASP A 363 15.09 11.14 -16.94
C ASP A 363 14.39 10.28 -18.00
N LEU A 364 13.85 9.11 -17.63
CA LEU A 364 13.01 8.29 -18.50
C LEU A 364 11.71 9.01 -18.90
N LEU A 365 11.03 9.67 -17.95
CA LEU A 365 9.84 10.50 -18.23
C LEU A 365 10.16 11.63 -19.21
N ARG A 366 11.32 12.30 -19.06
CA ARG A 366 11.77 13.35 -19.99
C ARG A 366 12.06 12.81 -21.38
N GLN A 367 12.69 11.64 -21.48
CA GLN A 367 12.96 10.99 -22.76
C GLN A 367 11.66 10.68 -23.51
N GLU A 368 10.67 10.09 -22.82
CA GLU A 368 9.37 9.79 -23.40
C GLU A 368 8.61 11.06 -23.82
N MET A 369 8.62 12.12 -22.99
CA MET A 369 8.02 13.39 -23.40
C MET A 369 8.69 13.99 -24.65
N LYS A 370 10.04 13.98 -24.70
CA LYS A 370 10.79 14.49 -25.85
C LYS A 370 10.46 13.69 -27.12
N ARG A 371 10.33 12.36 -27.01
CA ARG A 371 9.92 11.50 -28.12
C ARG A 371 8.55 11.92 -28.67
N ARG A 372 7.53 12.08 -27.81
CA ARG A 372 6.18 12.52 -28.21
C ARG A 372 6.16 13.91 -28.86
N LEU A 373 6.95 14.84 -28.33
CA LEU A 373 7.07 16.19 -28.90
C LEU A 373 7.72 16.14 -30.29
N LYS A 374 8.80 15.36 -30.45
CA LYS A 374 9.47 15.16 -31.73
C LYS A 374 8.53 14.52 -32.76
N GLU A 375 7.76 13.50 -32.39
CA GLU A 375 6.78 12.87 -33.28
C GLU A 375 5.67 13.83 -33.72
N ARG A 376 5.14 14.65 -32.81
CA ARG A 376 4.15 15.68 -33.17
C ARG A 376 4.73 16.73 -34.11
N LEU A 377 5.96 17.20 -33.85
CA LEU A 377 6.64 18.19 -34.70
C LEU A 377 7.00 17.62 -36.08
N MET A 378 7.44 16.37 -36.15
CA MET A 378 7.76 15.68 -37.41
C MET A 378 6.49 15.30 -38.19
N GLY A 379 5.41 14.92 -37.50
CA GLY A 379 4.10 14.69 -38.11
C GLY A 379 3.46 15.96 -38.63
N TYR A 380 3.72 17.10 -37.99
CA TYR A 380 3.32 18.43 -38.47
C TYR A 380 4.11 18.85 -39.71
N ARG A 381 5.43 18.61 -39.73
CA ARG A 381 6.32 18.85 -40.89
C ARG A 381 6.06 17.96 -42.10
N LYS A 382 5.39 16.81 -41.94
CA LYS A 382 4.95 15.96 -43.07
C LYS A 382 3.59 16.36 -43.65
N LYS A 383 2.87 17.28 -42.99
CA LYS A 383 1.56 17.77 -43.42
C LYS A 383 1.59 19.20 -44.01
N CYS A 384 2.68 19.93 -43.82
CA CYS A 384 3.03 21.13 -44.59
C CYS A 384 3.93 20.71 -45.76
#